data_AF-A0A3R6WEF8-F1
#
_entry.id   AF-A0A3R6WEF8-F1
#
_cell.length_a   1.000
_cell.length_b   1.000
_cell.length_c   1.000
_cell.angle_alpha   90.00
_cell.angle_beta   90.00
_cell.angle_gamma   90.00
#
_symmetry.space_group_name_H-M   'P 1'
#
loop_
_entity.id
_entity.type
_entity.pdbx_description
1 polymer ?
#
loop_
_entity_poly.entity_id
_entity_poly.type
_entity_poly.pdbx_seq_one_letter_code
_entity_poly.pdbx_strand_id
1 'polypeptide(L)'
;PPEFWGMTFMAAGELTWLVYIINDTLSIVTTSYTAQYASKSSMLAWVVSGIWTFVQPTTHTVTLDRVCEVIVVDLQVVCHAGVVQVGSYIRFMSLIAVACGATIVCYAVERVVRPSVDTGITPSLYLYSAANHLFHRADWIHANVYYLDRASAVIAGIVAVEHQHCIYMLDIKMWRIYSVDVATVRKRQRDEHMHPTALHAIPLFE
;
A
#
# COMPACT_ATOMS: atom_id res chain seq x y z
N PRO A 1 17.47 9.20 27.68
CA PRO A 1 16.29 9.99 27.26
C PRO A 1 16.67 11.03 26.19
N PRO A 2 16.71 10.60 24.93
CA PRO A 2 16.03 11.31 23.83
C PRO A 2 15.44 10.37 22.75
N GLU A 3 15.37 9.06 22.99
CA GLU A 3 15.06 8.07 21.93
C GLU A 3 13.56 7.83 21.68
N PHE A 4 12.67 8.37 22.51
CA PHE A 4 11.24 8.01 22.49
C PHE A 4 10.46 8.62 21.31
N TRP A 5 10.83 9.81 20.84
CA TRP A 5 10.05 10.51 19.80
C TRP A 5 10.21 9.85 18.43
N GLY A 6 11.43 9.46 18.04
CA GLY A 6 11.68 8.74 16.78
C GLY A 6 10.90 7.42 16.73
N MET A 7 10.94 6.63 17.81
CA MET A 7 10.16 5.40 17.92
C MET A 7 8.64 5.65 17.85
N THR A 8 8.16 6.75 18.45
CA THR A 8 6.73 7.13 18.41
C THR A 8 6.26 7.41 16.99
N PHE A 9 7.02 8.21 16.22
CA PHE A 9 6.66 8.51 14.83
C PHE A 9 6.84 7.31 13.89
N MET A 10 7.83 6.46 14.13
CA MET A 10 7.97 5.20 13.38
C MET A 10 6.78 4.26 13.65
N ALA A 11 6.40 4.08 14.92
CA ALA A 11 5.24 3.26 15.29
C ALA A 11 3.93 3.86 14.76
N ALA A 12 3.79 5.18 14.74
CA ALA A 12 2.66 5.86 14.10
C ALA A 12 2.61 5.61 12.58
N GLY A 13 3.76 5.33 11.96
CA GLY A 13 3.89 4.91 10.56
C GLY A 13 3.15 3.60 10.27
N GLU A 14 3.00 2.70 11.24
CA GLU A 14 2.25 1.46 11.05
C GLU A 14 0.77 1.69 10.73
N LEU A 15 0.20 2.84 11.13
CA LEU A 15 -1.17 3.19 10.76
C LEU A 15 -1.33 3.43 9.24
N THR A 16 -0.25 3.82 8.55
CA THR A 16 -0.31 4.10 7.11
C THR A 16 -0.64 2.86 6.29
N TRP A 17 -0.31 1.65 6.78
CA TRP A 17 -0.75 0.41 6.17
C TRP A 17 -2.27 0.32 6.03
N LEU A 18 -3.01 0.72 7.06
CA LEU A 18 -4.47 0.73 7.01
C LEU A 18 -4.97 1.74 5.97
N VAL A 19 -4.34 2.92 5.89
CA VAL A 19 -4.66 3.92 4.86
C VAL A 19 -4.41 3.36 3.46
N TYR A 20 -3.31 2.62 3.25
CA TYR A 20 -3.05 1.98 1.96
C TYR A 20 -4.11 0.95 1.60
N ILE A 21 -4.57 0.11 2.53
CA ILE A 21 -5.65 -0.86 2.31
C ILE A 21 -6.97 -0.15 1.94
N ILE A 22 -7.29 0.94 2.66
CA ILE A 22 -8.48 1.75 2.37
C ILE A 22 -8.36 2.36 0.97
N ASN A 23 -7.22 2.97 0.64
CA ASN A 23 -6.98 3.58 -0.67
C ASN A 23 -7.05 2.54 -1.79
N ASP A 24 -6.48 1.34 -1.58
CA ASP A 24 -6.51 0.24 -2.54
C ASP A 24 -7.95 -0.22 -2.84
N THR A 25 -8.77 -0.35 -1.80
CA THR A 25 -10.19 -0.73 -1.93
C THR A 25 -11.03 0.39 -2.58
N LEU A 26 -10.80 1.64 -2.17
CA LEU A 26 -11.50 2.79 -2.72
C LEU A 26 -11.04 3.18 -4.12
N SER A 27 -9.88 2.70 -4.58
CA SER A 27 -9.37 2.99 -5.91
C SER A 27 -10.31 2.54 -7.04
N ILE A 28 -11.10 1.49 -6.79
CA ILE A 28 -12.11 0.98 -7.73
C ILE A 28 -13.19 2.03 -8.00
N VAL A 29 -13.55 2.82 -6.97
CA VAL A 29 -14.61 3.83 -7.04
C VAL A 29 -14.07 5.22 -7.39
N THR A 30 -12.93 5.58 -6.82
CA THR A 30 -12.34 6.92 -6.93
C THR A 30 -11.43 7.07 -8.15
N THR A 31 -10.99 5.96 -8.74
CA THR A 31 -10.26 5.85 -10.01
C THR A 31 -9.14 6.90 -10.13
N SER A 32 -9.27 7.86 -11.06
CA SER A 32 -8.26 8.88 -11.36
C SER A 32 -7.97 9.85 -10.21
N TYR A 33 -8.84 9.93 -9.20
CA TYR A 33 -8.57 10.73 -7.99
C TYR A 33 -7.61 10.05 -7.03
N THR A 34 -7.50 8.71 -7.09
CA THR A 34 -6.66 7.92 -6.17
C THR A 34 -5.22 8.44 -6.12
N ALA A 35 -4.62 8.73 -7.29
CA ALA A 35 -3.26 9.26 -7.39
C ALA A 35 -3.06 10.58 -6.63
N GLN A 36 -4.09 11.42 -6.58
CA GLN A 36 -3.99 12.78 -6.06
C GLN A 36 -4.16 12.82 -4.55
N TYR A 37 -5.09 12.02 -4.00
CA TYR A 37 -5.36 12.03 -2.57
C TYR A 37 -4.57 10.97 -1.77
N ALA A 38 -4.15 9.86 -2.38
CA ALA A 38 -3.60 8.72 -1.62
C ALA A 38 -2.33 9.07 -0.82
N SER A 39 -1.38 9.81 -1.40
CA SER A 39 -0.17 10.24 -0.69
C SER A 39 -0.49 11.28 0.40
N LYS A 40 -1.44 12.19 0.12
CA LYS A 40 -1.89 13.24 1.05
C LYS A 40 -2.61 12.64 2.25
N SER A 41 -3.48 11.65 2.05
CA SER A 41 -4.22 11.00 3.13
C SER A 41 -3.29 10.19 4.05
N SER A 42 -2.32 9.47 3.50
CA SER A 42 -1.31 8.76 4.31
C SER A 42 -0.44 9.71 5.12
N MET A 43 0.03 10.81 4.52
CA MET A 43 0.81 11.83 5.23
C MET A 43 0.00 12.48 6.35
N LEU A 44 -1.26 12.84 6.08
CA LEU A 44 -2.15 13.43 7.08
C LEU A 44 -2.41 12.47 8.24
N ALA A 45 -2.77 11.21 7.96
CA ALA A 45 -3.02 10.20 8.97
C ALA A 45 -1.78 9.94 9.84
N TRP A 46 -0.59 9.89 9.23
CA TRP A 46 0.67 9.70 9.94
C TRP A 46 1.01 10.86 10.87
N VAL A 47 0.89 12.10 10.40
CA VAL A 47 1.14 13.30 11.22
C VAL A 47 0.14 13.36 12.38
N VAL A 48 -1.15 13.15 12.11
CA VAL A 48 -2.20 13.18 13.14
C VAL A 48 -1.97 12.08 14.18
N SER A 49 -1.70 10.84 13.78
CA SER A 49 -1.49 9.73 14.72
C SER A 49 -0.18 9.85 15.49
N GLY A 50 0.88 10.41 14.87
CA GLY A 50 2.15 10.72 15.50
C GLY A 50 2.02 11.79 16.59
N ILE A 51 1.38 12.92 16.26
CA ILE A 51 1.10 13.99 17.24
C ILE A 51 0.19 13.47 18.35
N TRP A 52 -0.87 12.73 18.01
CA TRP A 52 -1.78 12.16 19.00
C TRP A 52 -1.04 11.25 19.98
N THR A 53 -0.14 10.42 19.47
CA THR A 53 0.63 9.49 20.31
C THR A 53 1.71 10.18 21.13
N PHE A 54 2.26 11.27 20.62
CA PHE A 54 3.17 12.12 21.37
C PHE A 54 2.48 12.85 22.53
N VAL A 55 1.31 13.45 22.28
CA VAL A 55 0.56 14.24 23.28
C VAL A 55 -0.11 13.33 24.31
N GLN A 56 -0.68 12.21 23.87
CA GLN A 56 -1.30 11.22 24.74
C GLN A 56 -0.65 9.86 24.49
N PRO A 57 0.41 9.48 25.22
CA PRO A 57 1.02 8.15 25.09
C PRO A 57 0.10 7.05 25.63
N THR A 58 0.25 5.82 25.13
CA THR A 58 -0.49 4.66 25.66
C THR A 58 0.08 4.23 27.01
N THR A 59 -0.72 4.32 28.07
CA THR A 59 -0.35 3.80 29.40
C THR A 59 -0.68 2.31 29.50
N HIS A 60 0.32 1.47 29.79
CA HIS A 60 0.10 0.06 30.10
C HIS A 60 -0.44 -0.06 31.53
N THR A 61 -1.54 -0.79 31.71
CA THR A 61 -2.11 -1.02 33.05
C THR A 61 -1.78 -2.44 33.47
N VAL A 62 -1.11 -2.58 34.61
CA VAL A 62 -0.80 -3.88 35.22
C VAL A 62 -1.62 -4.00 36.50
N THR A 63 -2.56 -4.93 36.54
CA THR A 63 -3.26 -5.29 37.76
C THR A 63 -2.56 -6.51 38.36
N LEU A 64 -1.95 -6.33 39.53
CA LEU A 64 -1.32 -7.43 40.26
C LEU A 64 -2.38 -8.11 41.12
N ASP A 65 -2.62 -9.38 40.87
CA ASP A 65 -3.43 -10.24 41.72
C ASP A 65 -2.67 -11.55 41.88
N ARG A 66 -2.26 -11.86 43.11
CA ARG A 66 -1.39 -13.00 43.42
C ARG A 66 -2.21 -14.08 44.08
N VAL A 67 -2.75 -14.97 43.25
CA VAL A 67 -3.44 -16.19 43.72
C VAL A 67 -2.58 -17.38 43.35
N CYS A 68 -2.05 -18.06 44.36
CA CYS A 68 -1.29 -19.28 44.19
C CYS A 68 -2.12 -20.46 44.67
N GLU A 69 -2.36 -21.42 43.77
CA GLU A 69 -3.03 -22.66 44.08
C GLU A 69 -1.99 -23.79 44.11
N VAL A 70 -1.99 -24.55 45.20
CA VAL A 70 -1.18 -25.76 45.33
C VAL A 70 -1.98 -26.89 44.66
N ILE A 71 -1.59 -27.25 43.44
CA ILE A 71 -2.27 -28.31 42.68
C ILE A 71 -1.86 -29.69 43.20
N VAL A 72 -0.60 -29.84 43.61
CA VAL A 72 -0.07 -31.05 44.25
C VAL A 72 0.85 -30.63 45.39
N VAL A 73 0.51 -31.04 46.62
CA VAL A 73 1.36 -30.83 47.81
C VAL A 73 2.72 -31.49 47.53
N ASP A 74 3.80 -30.73 47.73
CA ASP A 74 5.21 -31.09 47.47
C ASP A 74 5.67 -31.25 46.00
N LEU A 75 4.82 -31.02 44.99
CA LEU A 75 5.23 -31.16 43.57
C LEU A 75 5.03 -29.91 42.71
N GLN A 76 3.94 -29.16 42.90
CA GLN A 76 3.60 -28.06 41.98
C GLN A 76 2.69 -27.00 42.61
N VAL A 77 3.07 -25.74 42.41
CA VAL A 77 2.28 -24.55 42.71
C VAL A 77 2.10 -23.75 41.42
N VAL A 78 0.86 -23.38 41.09
CA VAL A 78 0.56 -22.48 39.97
C VAL A 78 0.16 -21.14 40.57
N CYS A 79 0.88 -20.09 40.20
CA CYS A 79 0.58 -18.72 40.64
C CYS A 79 0.09 -17.89 39.45
N HIS A 80 -1.12 -17.35 39.57
CA HIS A 80 -1.54 -16.21 38.79
C HIS A 80 -0.96 -14.97 39.46
N ALA A 81 -0.08 -14.23 38.77
CA ALA A 81 0.63 -13.07 39.32
C ALA A 81 -0.05 -11.72 39.02
N GLY A 82 -1.01 -11.71 38.09
CA GLY A 82 -1.75 -10.53 37.68
C GLY A 82 -2.19 -10.57 36.20
N VAL A 83 -2.95 -9.56 35.79
CA VAL A 83 -3.36 -9.34 34.40
C VAL A 83 -2.64 -8.09 33.88
N VAL A 84 -1.93 -8.23 32.75
CA VAL A 84 -1.31 -7.11 32.06
C VAL A 84 -2.21 -6.71 30.89
N GLN A 85 -2.83 -5.54 30.98
CA GLN A 85 -3.62 -4.98 29.88
C GLN A 85 -2.74 -4.07 29.03
N VAL A 86 -2.46 -4.54 27.80
CA VAL A 86 -1.69 -3.80 26.79
C VAL A 86 -2.66 -3.11 25.83
N GLY A 87 -2.81 -1.80 25.95
CA GLY A 87 -3.54 -0.97 24.98
C GLY A 87 -4.97 -0.56 25.40
N SER A 88 -5.61 0.22 24.52
CA SER A 88 -6.95 0.78 24.71
C SER A 88 -7.80 0.57 23.46
N TYR A 89 -8.95 -0.09 23.62
CA TYR A 89 -9.92 -0.30 22.55
C TYR A 89 -10.43 1.01 21.95
N ILE A 90 -10.70 2.00 22.80
CA ILE A 90 -11.18 3.33 22.38
C ILE A 90 -10.14 3.99 21.48
N ARG A 91 -8.86 3.95 21.88
CA ARG A 91 -7.77 4.51 21.09
C ARG A 91 -7.61 3.79 19.76
N PHE A 92 -7.70 2.45 19.76
CA PHE A 92 -7.63 1.65 18.54
C PHE A 92 -8.72 2.05 17.54
N MET A 93 -9.98 2.13 17.99
CA MET A 93 -11.09 2.57 17.15
C MET A 93 -10.94 4.03 16.69
N SER A 94 -10.38 4.89 17.54
CA SER A 94 -10.08 6.29 17.18
C SER A 94 -9.03 6.38 16.06
N LEU A 95 -7.99 5.55 16.08
CA LEU A 95 -6.96 5.52 15.04
C LEU A 95 -7.53 5.00 13.70
N ILE A 96 -8.44 4.03 13.74
CA ILE A 96 -9.20 3.61 12.54
C ILE A 96 -10.02 4.78 12.01
N ALA A 97 -10.73 5.50 12.88
CA ALA A 97 -11.51 6.67 12.49
C ALA A 97 -10.63 7.77 11.88
N VAL A 98 -9.42 8.00 12.40
CA VAL A 98 -8.43 8.92 11.82
C VAL A 98 -8.02 8.48 10.42
N ALA A 99 -7.71 7.20 10.22
CA ALA A 99 -7.33 6.67 8.90
C ALA A 99 -8.45 6.85 7.87
N CYS A 100 -9.69 6.46 8.21
CA CYS A 100 -10.85 6.65 7.35
C CYS A 100 -11.13 8.14 7.10
N GLY A 101 -11.11 8.95 8.14
CA GLY A 101 -11.39 10.39 8.09
C GLY A 101 -10.39 11.15 7.23
N ALA A 102 -9.09 10.88 7.40
CA ALA A 102 -8.02 11.47 6.59
C ALA A 102 -8.23 11.16 5.10
N THR A 103 -8.58 9.92 4.76
CA THR A 103 -8.89 9.51 3.39
C THR A 103 -10.09 10.24 2.82
N ILE A 104 -11.21 10.28 3.55
CA ILE A 104 -12.44 10.96 3.11
C ILE A 104 -12.21 12.46 2.91
N VAL A 105 -11.54 13.12 3.86
CA VAL A 105 -11.24 14.56 3.80
C VAL A 105 -10.35 14.88 2.60
N CYS A 106 -9.24 14.15 2.43
CA CYS A 106 -8.35 14.39 1.29
C CYS A 106 -9.05 14.13 -0.04
N TYR A 107 -9.85 13.08 -0.16
CA TYR A 107 -10.65 12.82 -1.36
C TYR A 107 -11.66 13.95 -1.63
N ALA A 108 -12.41 14.39 -0.62
CA ALA A 108 -13.39 15.46 -0.76
C ALA A 108 -12.73 16.78 -1.20
N VAL A 109 -11.57 17.12 -0.61
CA VAL A 109 -10.79 18.30 -1.01
C VAL A 109 -10.37 18.21 -2.47
N GLU A 110 -9.81 17.07 -2.92
CA GLU A 110 -9.42 16.91 -4.33
C GLU A 110 -10.63 17.00 -5.27
N ARG A 111 -11.79 16.44 -4.89
CA ARG A 111 -13.02 16.51 -5.70
C ARG A 111 -13.57 17.94 -5.83
N VAL A 112 -13.46 18.75 -4.78
CA VAL A 112 -13.90 20.15 -4.81
C VAL A 112 -12.92 21.02 -5.59
N VAL A 113 -11.61 20.83 -5.39
CA VAL A 113 -10.57 21.64 -6.04
C VAL A 113 -10.43 21.28 -7.52
N ARG A 114 -10.64 20.01 -7.89
CA ARG A 114 -10.46 19.48 -9.25
C ARG A 114 -11.66 18.62 -9.65
N PRO A 115 -12.80 19.20 -10.06
CA PRO A 115 -14.04 18.46 -10.29
C PRO A 115 -14.00 17.47 -11.46
N SER A 116 -13.11 17.71 -12.42
CA SER A 116 -12.90 16.87 -13.60
C SER A 116 -11.42 16.52 -13.72
N VAL A 117 -11.12 15.24 -13.50
CA VAL A 117 -9.80 14.65 -13.73
C VAL A 117 -10.04 13.58 -14.79
N ASP A 118 -9.89 13.97 -16.06
CA ASP A 118 -9.91 13.01 -17.16
C ASP A 118 -8.46 12.63 -17.48
N THR A 119 -8.16 11.34 -17.35
CA THR A 119 -6.84 10.80 -17.68
C THR A 119 -6.77 10.27 -19.11
N GLY A 120 -7.88 10.20 -19.86
CA GLY A 120 -7.91 9.84 -21.28
C GLY A 120 -7.28 8.49 -21.66
N ILE A 121 -6.97 7.63 -20.67
CA ILE A 121 -6.18 6.41 -20.84
C ILE A 121 -6.95 5.23 -20.24
N THR A 122 -7.02 4.13 -20.98
CA THR A 122 -7.70 2.90 -20.55
C THR A 122 -6.92 2.17 -19.44
N PRO A 123 -7.62 1.58 -18.47
CA PRO A 123 -6.98 0.78 -17.41
C PRO A 123 -6.60 -0.60 -17.93
N SER A 124 -5.35 -1.01 -17.66
CA SER A 124 -4.85 -2.32 -18.08
C SER A 124 -5.38 -3.43 -17.19
N LEU A 125 -5.93 -4.46 -17.82
CA LEU A 125 -6.41 -5.69 -17.17
C LEU A 125 -5.29 -6.49 -16.50
N TYR A 126 -4.04 -6.27 -16.92
CA TYR A 126 -2.87 -6.91 -16.32
C TYR A 126 -2.47 -6.25 -14.99
N LEU A 127 -2.90 -5.02 -14.72
CA LEU A 127 -2.62 -4.32 -13.48
C LEU A 127 -3.84 -4.30 -12.57
N TYR A 128 -3.59 -4.41 -11.26
CA TYR A 128 -4.62 -4.13 -10.28
C TYR A 128 -4.99 -2.63 -10.25
N SER A 129 -6.22 -2.32 -9.82
CA SER A 129 -6.84 -0.98 -9.81
C SER A 129 -5.93 0.13 -9.26
N ALA A 130 -5.32 -0.05 -8.08
CA ALA A 130 -4.45 0.98 -7.53
C ALA A 130 -3.21 1.25 -8.39
N ALA A 131 -2.57 0.20 -8.93
CA ALA A 131 -1.44 0.36 -9.84
C ALA A 131 -1.86 1.01 -11.17
N ASN A 132 -3.13 0.88 -11.55
CA ASN A 132 -3.67 1.57 -12.71
C ASN A 132 -3.69 3.09 -12.52
N HIS A 133 -3.97 3.57 -11.31
CA HIS A 133 -4.15 4.99 -11.06
C HIS A 133 -2.94 5.66 -10.40
N LEU A 134 -2.07 4.91 -9.74
CA LEU A 134 -0.96 5.48 -8.95
C LEU A 134 0.36 5.63 -9.74
N PHE A 135 0.58 4.82 -10.79
CA PHE A 135 1.79 4.92 -11.58
C PHE A 135 1.79 6.13 -12.50
N HIS A 136 2.94 6.78 -12.63
CA HIS A 136 3.13 7.91 -13.53
C HIS A 136 3.25 7.40 -14.96
N ARG A 137 2.23 7.65 -15.80
CA ARG A 137 2.13 7.06 -17.15
C ARG A 137 2.60 7.93 -18.30
N ALA A 138 2.61 9.25 -18.13
CA ALA A 138 2.74 10.21 -19.24
C ALA A 138 3.94 9.96 -20.17
N ASP A 139 5.12 9.66 -19.62
CA ASP A 139 6.35 9.48 -20.41
C ASP A 139 6.55 8.04 -20.95
N TRP A 140 5.63 7.14 -20.61
CA TRP A 140 5.74 5.70 -20.88
C TRP A 140 4.70 5.18 -21.89
N ILE A 141 3.92 6.07 -22.50
CA ILE A 141 2.95 5.72 -23.54
C ILE A 141 3.54 6.04 -24.91
N HIS A 142 3.75 5.02 -25.74
CA HIS A 142 4.23 5.17 -27.11
C HIS A 142 3.30 4.45 -28.07
N ALA A 143 2.85 5.12 -29.13
CA ALA A 143 1.92 4.58 -30.12
C ALA A 143 0.66 3.94 -29.50
N ASN A 144 0.11 4.58 -28.46
CA ASN A 144 -1.07 4.12 -27.70
C ASN A 144 -0.87 2.82 -26.91
N VAL A 145 0.38 2.39 -26.68
CA VAL A 145 0.74 1.26 -25.82
C VAL A 145 1.46 1.80 -24.59
N TYR A 146 1.01 1.37 -23.41
CA TYR A 146 1.65 1.70 -22.15
C TYR A 146 2.79 0.72 -21.86
N TYR A 147 4.01 1.23 -21.66
CA TYR A 147 5.20 0.45 -21.37
C TYR A 147 5.52 0.54 -19.88
N LEU A 148 5.43 -0.57 -19.16
CA LEU A 148 5.73 -0.61 -17.73
C LEU A 148 7.14 -1.15 -17.50
N ASP A 149 7.96 -0.44 -16.74
CA ASP A 149 9.26 -0.96 -16.35
C ASP A 149 9.15 -2.18 -15.43
N ARG A 150 10.18 -3.03 -15.43
CA ARG A 150 10.19 -4.30 -14.67
C ARG A 150 10.08 -4.08 -13.15
N ALA A 151 10.63 -2.98 -12.61
CA ALA A 151 10.58 -2.72 -11.18
C ALA A 151 9.17 -2.32 -10.74
N SER A 152 8.51 -1.44 -11.49
CA SER A 152 7.10 -1.09 -11.26
C SER A 152 6.17 -2.29 -11.44
N ALA A 153 6.47 -3.18 -12.39
CA ALA A 153 5.74 -4.44 -12.55
C ALA A 153 5.84 -5.32 -11.29
N VAL A 154 7.03 -5.49 -10.72
CA VAL A 154 7.23 -6.25 -9.47
C VAL A 154 6.47 -5.61 -8.31
N ILE A 155 6.48 -4.29 -8.19
CA ILE A 155 5.70 -3.55 -7.19
C ILE A 155 4.19 -3.79 -7.37
N ALA A 156 3.72 -3.88 -8.61
CA ALA A 156 2.34 -4.24 -8.93
C ALA A 156 2.01 -5.73 -8.69
N GLY A 157 2.99 -6.57 -8.34
CA GLY A 157 2.83 -8.00 -8.13
C GLY A 157 3.03 -8.86 -9.37
N ILE A 158 3.63 -8.30 -10.43
CA ILE A 158 3.90 -8.98 -11.70
C ILE A 158 5.41 -9.21 -11.83
N VAL A 159 5.82 -10.48 -11.83
CA VAL A 159 7.20 -10.85 -12.13
C VAL A 159 7.28 -11.22 -13.60
N ALA A 160 7.95 -10.38 -14.38
CA ALA A 160 8.18 -10.64 -15.78
C ALA A 160 9.60 -11.16 -16.02
N VAL A 161 9.71 -12.31 -16.66
CA VAL A 161 10.97 -12.89 -17.16
C VAL A 161 10.87 -12.97 -18.67
N GLU A 162 11.89 -12.52 -19.35
CA GLU A 162 11.96 -12.65 -20.79
C GLU A 162 12.92 -13.73 -21.21
N HIS A 163 12.46 -14.56 -22.14
CA HIS A 163 13.28 -15.58 -22.76
C HIS A 163 13.04 -15.57 -24.28
N GLN A 164 14.12 -15.30 -25.02
CA GLN A 164 14.14 -15.17 -26.49
C GLN A 164 13.18 -14.10 -27.04
N HIS A 165 11.97 -14.52 -27.44
CA HIS A 165 10.96 -13.67 -28.08
C HIS A 165 9.65 -13.62 -27.27
N CYS A 166 9.61 -14.25 -26.10
CA CYS A 166 8.44 -14.31 -25.24
C CYS A 166 8.73 -13.68 -23.88
N ILE A 167 7.81 -12.85 -23.39
CA ILE A 167 7.79 -12.40 -22.00
C ILE A 167 6.81 -13.28 -21.24
N TYR A 168 7.31 -13.96 -20.21
CA TYR A 168 6.52 -14.69 -19.24
C TYR A 168 6.24 -13.79 -18.04
N MET A 169 4.98 -13.57 -17.72
CA MET A 169 4.52 -12.71 -16.63
C MET A 169 3.79 -13.55 -15.61
N LEU A 170 4.35 -13.70 -14.42
CA LEU A 170 3.69 -14.30 -13.27
C LEU A 170 2.99 -13.19 -12.48
N ASP A 171 1.66 -13.23 -12.44
CA ASP A 171 0.88 -12.46 -11.47
C ASP A 171 0.88 -13.23 -10.15
N ILE A 172 1.62 -12.72 -9.17
CA ILE A 172 1.75 -13.32 -7.82
C ILE A 172 0.42 -13.26 -7.06
N LYS A 173 -0.42 -12.26 -7.31
CA LYS A 173 -1.69 -12.09 -6.58
C LYS A 173 -2.70 -13.14 -7.02
N MET A 174 -2.73 -13.46 -8.32
CA MET A 174 -3.64 -14.47 -8.88
C MET A 174 -3.00 -15.86 -9.07
N TRP A 175 -1.69 -16.00 -8.88
CA TRP A 175 -0.90 -17.20 -9.21
C TRP A 175 -1.11 -17.66 -10.67
N ARG A 176 -1.20 -16.70 -11.60
CA ARG A 176 -1.40 -16.96 -13.04
C ARG A 176 -0.17 -16.58 -13.83
N ILE A 177 0.19 -17.41 -14.80
CA ILE A 177 1.28 -17.15 -15.74
C ILE A 177 0.66 -16.77 -17.09
N TYR A 178 1.13 -15.65 -17.64
CA TYR A 178 0.81 -15.15 -18.96
C TYR A 178 2.07 -15.18 -19.81
N SER A 179 1.93 -15.44 -21.11
CA SER A 179 3.03 -15.36 -22.07
C SER A 179 2.62 -14.45 -23.22
N VAL A 180 3.47 -13.48 -23.54
CA VAL A 180 3.25 -12.56 -24.65
C VAL A 180 4.42 -12.66 -25.62
N ASP A 181 4.13 -12.89 -26.90
CA ASP A 181 5.12 -12.79 -27.98
C ASP A 181 5.41 -11.32 -28.27
N VAL A 182 6.67 -10.92 -28.14
CA VAL A 182 7.14 -9.55 -28.33
C VAL A 182 8.07 -9.41 -29.54
N ALA A 183 8.22 -10.43 -30.38
CA ALA A 183 9.11 -10.38 -31.55
C ALA A 183 8.79 -9.20 -32.48
N THR A 184 7.51 -9.07 -32.84
CA THR A 184 7.02 -8.03 -33.75
C THR A 184 7.13 -6.64 -33.13
N VAL A 185 6.82 -6.54 -31.84
CA VAL A 185 6.84 -5.29 -31.06
C VAL A 185 8.26 -4.76 -30.96
N ARG A 186 9.21 -5.63 -30.60
CA ARG A 186 10.62 -5.26 -30.45
C ARG A 186 11.29 -4.90 -31.76
N LYS A 187 10.87 -5.53 -32.86
CA LYS A 187 11.30 -5.12 -34.20
C LYS A 187 10.88 -3.68 -34.46
N ARG A 188 9.60 -3.38 -34.23
CA ARG A 188 9.05 -2.02 -34.38
C ARG A 188 9.73 -0.99 -33.45
N GLN A 189 9.97 -1.33 -32.18
CA GLN A 189 10.66 -0.44 -31.23
C GLN A 189 12.10 -0.11 -31.67
N ARG A 190 12.81 -1.07 -32.28
CA ARG A 190 14.14 -0.84 -32.84
C ARG A 190 14.08 0.07 -34.07
N ASP A 191 13.11 -0.16 -34.96
CA ASP A 191 12.93 0.64 -36.17
C ASP A 191 12.56 2.10 -35.83
N GLU A 192 11.73 2.30 -34.80
CA GLU A 192 11.29 3.62 -34.32
C GLU A 192 12.32 4.33 -33.40
N HIS A 193 13.54 3.79 -33.23
CA HIS A 193 14.62 4.38 -32.42
C HIS A 193 14.23 4.74 -30.98
N MET A 194 13.42 3.89 -30.35
CA MET A 194 12.93 4.10 -28.99
C MET A 194 14.09 4.01 -27.97
N HIS A 195 13.98 4.75 -26.85
CA HIS A 195 15.03 4.80 -25.83
C HIS A 195 15.37 3.38 -25.29
N PRO A 196 16.65 3.04 -25.04
CA PRO A 196 17.09 1.68 -24.71
C PRO A 196 16.44 1.07 -23.46
N THR A 197 16.00 1.89 -22.50
CA THR A 197 15.24 1.42 -21.33
C THR A 197 13.85 0.91 -21.69
N ALA A 198 13.22 1.48 -22.70
CA ALA A 198 11.87 1.10 -23.11
C ALA A 198 11.83 -0.19 -23.94
N LEU A 199 12.98 -0.63 -24.49
CA LEU A 199 13.15 -1.97 -25.07
C LEU A 199 13.03 -3.10 -24.04
N HIS A 200 13.34 -2.82 -22.76
CA HIS A 200 13.28 -3.77 -21.65
C HIS A 200 11.97 -3.69 -20.85
N ALA A 201 11.17 -2.66 -21.10
CA ALA A 201 9.86 -2.47 -20.51
C ALA A 201 8.86 -3.51 -21.05
N ILE A 202 7.86 -3.80 -20.24
CA ILE A 202 6.77 -4.69 -20.55
C ILE A 202 5.71 -3.87 -21.29
N PRO A 203 5.43 -4.17 -22.57
CA PRO A 203 4.29 -3.56 -23.24
C PRO A 203 2.99 -4.14 -22.69
N LEU A 204 2.09 -3.28 -22.23
CA LEU A 204 0.77 -3.65 -21.77
C LEU A 204 -0.20 -3.48 -22.93
N PHE A 205 -0.38 -4.56 -23.68
CA PHE A 205 -1.39 -4.64 -24.73
C PHE A 205 -2.74 -4.96 -24.08
N GLU A 206 -3.76 -4.15 -24.33
CA GLU A 206 -5.16 -4.51 -24.08
C GLU A 206 -5.78 -5.07 -25.37
#